data_AF-H0SI17-F1
#
_entry.id   AF-H0SI17-F1
#
_cell.length_a   1.000
_cell.length_b   1.000
_cell.length_c   1.000
_cell.angle_alpha   90.00
_cell.angle_beta   90.00
_cell.angle_gamma   90.00
#
_symmetry.space_group_name_H-M   'P 1'
#
loop_
_entity.id
_entity.type
_entity.pdbx_description
1 polymer ?
#
loop_
_entity_poly.entity_id
_entity_poly.type
_entity_poly.pdbx_seq_one_letter_code
_entity_poly.pdbx_strand_id
1 'polypeptide(L)'
;MQWQTPHQPEGAKPAPVVEPDLDKVEAAFVDGFIAAPDPTSFLRLARVPFEILRGGESLKLLRVEIDALTDVGSLTPHLGGSSFRYDPLPSNFISRRRRLRFVYFDGAGLTSLSYAELREIETQR
;
A
#
# COMPACT_ATOMS: atom_id res chain seq x y z
N MET A 1 -3.59 -1.19 47.61
CA MET A 1 -3.65 -1.69 46.22
C MET A 1 -2.55 -1.00 45.42
N GLN A 2 -1.41 -1.67 45.25
CA GLN A 2 -0.26 -1.17 44.51
C GLN A 2 -0.42 -1.65 43.06
N TRP A 3 -0.71 -0.74 42.13
CA TRP A 3 -0.77 -1.09 40.71
C TRP A 3 0.65 -1.37 40.22
N GLN A 4 0.88 -2.58 39.72
CA GLN A 4 2.09 -2.89 38.97
C GLN A 4 1.97 -2.28 37.56
N THR A 5 2.90 -1.40 37.22
CA THR A 5 3.11 -0.94 35.85
C THR A 5 3.69 -2.10 35.05
N PRO A 6 3.05 -2.56 33.96
CA PRO A 6 3.61 -3.61 33.12
C PRO A 6 4.96 -3.16 32.54
N HIS A 7 6.00 -3.97 32.74
CA HIS A 7 7.29 -3.77 32.07
C HIS A 7 7.10 -3.96 30.55
N GLN A 8 7.26 -2.88 29.78
CA GLN A 8 7.38 -2.98 28.32
C GLN A 8 8.76 -3.58 28.02
N PRO A 9 8.85 -4.67 27.22
CA PRO A 9 10.13 -5.29 26.92
C PRO A 9 11.04 -4.30 26.18
N GLU A 10 12.23 -4.10 26.75
CA GLU A 10 13.31 -3.29 26.20
C GLU A 10 13.70 -3.89 24.84
N GLY A 11 13.29 -3.23 23.75
CA GLY A 11 13.50 -3.72 22.38
C GLY A 11 12.25 -3.73 21.48
N ALA A 12 11.08 -3.30 21.97
CA ALA A 12 9.95 -3.01 21.09
C ALA A 12 10.35 -1.87 20.14
N LYS A 13 10.60 -2.19 18.86
CA LYS A 13 10.69 -1.18 17.79
C LYS A 13 9.46 -0.28 17.95
N PRO A 14 9.61 1.06 17.96
CA PRO A 14 8.45 1.93 18.01
C PRO A 14 7.51 1.49 16.89
N ALA A 15 6.25 1.24 17.24
CA ALA A 15 5.23 0.97 16.24
C ALA A 15 5.35 2.11 15.20
N PRO A 16 5.38 1.79 13.89
CA PRO A 16 5.43 2.83 12.89
C PRO A 16 4.30 3.81 13.21
N VAL A 17 4.64 5.09 13.29
CA VAL A 17 3.66 6.15 13.46
C VAL A 17 2.84 6.13 12.19
N VAL A 18 1.77 5.33 12.18
CA VAL A 18 0.81 5.32 11.08
C VAL A 18 0.19 6.70 11.14
N GLU A 19 0.55 7.54 10.17
CA GLU A 19 -0.02 8.88 10.02
C GLU A 19 -1.55 8.70 10.03
N PRO A 20 -2.27 9.28 11.00
CA PRO A 20 -3.71 9.13 11.07
C PRO A 20 -4.28 9.62 9.74
N ASP A 21 -5.18 8.84 9.15
CA ASP A 21 -5.86 9.11 7.88
C ASP A 21 -5.10 8.86 6.57
N LEU A 22 -3.93 8.18 6.59
CA LEU A 22 -3.22 7.83 5.35
C LEU A 22 -4.11 7.10 4.32
N ASP A 23 -4.98 6.20 4.78
CA ASP A 23 -5.94 5.49 3.93
C ASP A 23 -6.92 6.44 3.22
N LYS A 24 -7.33 7.53 3.89
CA LYS A 24 -8.22 8.55 3.30
C LYS A 24 -7.48 9.39 2.25
N VAL A 25 -6.22 9.72 2.53
CA VAL A 25 -5.36 10.45 1.58
C VAL A 25 -5.12 9.60 0.34
N GLU A 26 -4.79 8.32 0.52
CA GLU A 26 -4.64 7.39 -0.60
C GLU A 26 -5.94 7.29 -1.40
N ALA A 27 -7.10 7.09 -0.74
CA ALA A 27 -8.39 7.03 -1.44
C ALA A 27 -8.67 8.30 -2.27
N ALA A 28 -8.44 9.49 -1.69
CA ALA A 28 -8.62 10.77 -2.38
C ALA A 28 -7.64 10.94 -3.56
N PHE A 29 -6.39 10.49 -3.40
CA PHE A 29 -5.40 10.48 -4.49
C PHE A 29 -5.91 9.62 -5.64
N VAL A 30 -6.37 8.39 -5.36
CA VAL A 30 -6.80 7.47 -6.41
C VAL A 30 -8.04 8.03 -7.14
N ASP A 31 -9.01 8.58 -6.42
CA ASP A 31 -10.19 9.20 -7.02
C ASP A 31 -9.81 10.40 -7.91
N GLY A 32 -8.92 11.27 -7.40
CA GLY A 32 -8.42 12.42 -8.14
C GLY A 32 -7.61 12.04 -9.38
N PHE A 33 -6.73 11.04 -9.26
CA PHE A 33 -5.88 10.57 -10.36
C PHE A 33 -6.72 9.94 -11.49
N ILE A 34 -7.74 9.16 -11.16
CA ILE A 34 -8.66 8.57 -12.15
C ILE A 34 -9.46 9.66 -12.87
N ALA A 35 -9.90 10.71 -12.15
CA ALA A 35 -10.69 11.80 -12.72
C ALA A 35 -9.85 12.85 -13.46
N ALA A 36 -8.53 12.87 -13.29
CA ALA A 36 -7.66 13.90 -13.83
C ALA A 36 -7.61 13.85 -15.37
N PRO A 37 -7.82 14.99 -16.07
CA PRO A 37 -7.72 15.03 -17.54
C PRO A 37 -6.27 14.90 -18.02
N ASP A 38 -5.30 15.30 -17.21
CA ASP A 38 -3.87 15.07 -17.43
C ASP A 38 -3.24 14.42 -16.18
N PRO A 39 -3.02 13.09 -16.20
CA PRO A 39 -2.42 12.36 -15.10
C PRO A 39 -1.04 12.89 -14.72
N THR A 40 -0.24 13.37 -15.69
CA THR A 40 1.12 13.84 -15.42
C THR A 40 1.11 15.13 -14.61
N SER A 41 0.26 16.09 -14.98
CA SER A 41 0.09 17.32 -14.20
C SER A 41 -0.52 17.06 -12.83
N PHE A 42 -1.42 16.08 -12.71
CA PHE A 42 -1.92 15.66 -11.41
C PHE A 42 -0.80 15.13 -10.50
N LEU A 43 0.10 14.28 -11.01
CA LEU A 43 1.25 13.79 -10.22
C LEU A 43 2.15 14.93 -9.75
N ARG A 44 2.37 15.95 -10.59
CA ARG A 44 3.11 17.16 -10.19
C ARG A 44 2.38 17.93 -9.08
N LEU A 45 1.07 18.11 -9.21
CA LEU A 45 0.23 18.77 -8.21
C LEU A 45 0.26 18.01 -6.87
N ALA A 46 0.17 16.68 -6.93
CA ALA A 46 0.24 15.78 -5.77
C ALA A 46 1.67 15.59 -5.24
N ARG A 47 2.67 16.29 -5.82
CA ARG A 47 4.09 16.22 -5.45
C ARG A 47 4.69 14.81 -5.53
N VAL A 48 4.17 13.96 -6.40
CA VAL A 48 4.77 12.65 -6.67
C VAL A 48 6.09 12.86 -7.43
N PRO A 49 7.24 12.46 -6.86
CA PRO A 49 8.52 12.64 -7.51
C PRO A 49 8.69 11.70 -8.70
N PHE A 50 9.05 12.24 -9.86
CA PHE A 50 9.35 11.44 -11.05
C PHE A 50 10.72 10.78 -10.98
N GLU A 51 11.59 11.27 -10.10
CA GLU A 51 12.90 10.71 -9.81
C GLU A 51 13.14 10.77 -8.30
N ILE A 52 13.57 9.65 -7.73
CA ILE A 52 13.92 9.55 -6.31
C ILE A 52 15.32 8.94 -6.16
N LEU A 53 16.02 9.31 -5.10
CA LEU A 53 17.28 8.68 -4.73
C LEU A 53 17.04 7.69 -3.59
N ARG A 54 17.43 6.43 -3.77
CA ARG A 54 17.33 5.40 -2.74
C ARG A 54 18.62 4.60 -2.71
N GLY A 55 19.32 4.59 -1.58
CA GLY A 55 20.57 3.85 -1.44
C GLY A 55 21.69 4.26 -2.41
N GLY A 56 21.65 5.50 -2.93
CA GLY A 56 22.60 6.00 -3.93
C GLY A 56 22.21 5.76 -5.38
N GLU A 57 21.14 5.01 -5.64
CA GLU A 57 20.61 4.77 -6.97
C GLU A 57 19.48 5.76 -7.30
N SER A 58 19.44 6.19 -8.57
CA SER A 58 18.36 7.02 -9.11
C SER A 58 17.27 6.13 -9.70
N LEU A 59 16.08 6.23 -9.10
CA LEU A 59 14.89 5.51 -9.51
C LEU A 59 13.97 6.45 -10.29
N LYS A 60 13.54 6.03 -11.48
CA LYS A 60 12.67 6.83 -12.37
C LYS A 60 11.26 6.27 -12.41
N LEU A 61 10.25 7.11 -12.18
CA LEU A 61 8.85 6.72 -12.23
C LEU A 61 8.46 6.36 -13.66
N LEU A 62 7.97 5.14 -13.86
CA LEU A 62 7.50 4.67 -15.16
C LEU A 62 5.98 4.55 -15.24
N ARG A 63 5.33 4.20 -14.11
CA ARG A 63 3.90 3.88 -14.10
C ARG A 63 3.29 4.12 -12.73
N VAL A 64 2.01 4.51 -12.74
CA VAL A 64 1.11 4.44 -11.58
C VAL A 64 0.13 3.31 -11.83
N GLU A 65 0.02 2.38 -10.89
CA GLU A 65 -0.88 1.23 -10.96
C GLU A 65 -1.97 1.37 -9.91
N ILE A 66 -3.22 1.17 -10.33
CA ILE A 66 -4.40 1.16 -9.47
C ILE A 66 -5.16 -0.12 -9.74
N ASP A 67 -5.18 -1.01 -8.76
CA ASP A 67 -5.92 -2.27 -8.83
C ASP A 67 -7.20 -2.19 -8.00
N ALA A 68 -8.31 -2.69 -8.55
CA ALA A 68 -9.53 -2.96 -7.79
C ALA A 68 -9.63 -4.47 -7.55
N LEU A 69 -9.38 -4.90 -6.32
CA LEU A 69 -9.47 -6.30 -5.92
C LEU A 69 -10.77 -6.55 -5.16
N THR A 70 -11.44 -7.65 -5.48
CA THR A 70 -12.63 -8.10 -4.77
C THR A 70 -12.53 -9.60 -4.50
N ASP A 71 -12.52 -9.96 -3.21
CA ASP A 71 -12.56 -11.35 -2.79
C ASP A 71 -14.01 -11.84 -2.78
N VAL A 72 -14.30 -12.91 -3.52
CA VAL A 72 -15.67 -13.40 -3.74
C VAL A 72 -15.94 -14.81 -3.22
N GLY A 73 -14.91 -15.54 -2.78
CA GLY A 73 -15.04 -16.93 -2.34
C GLY A 73 -13.85 -17.40 -1.51
N SER A 74 -14.03 -18.49 -0.78
CA SER A 74 -13.00 -19.18 -0.01
C SER A 74 -12.78 -20.60 -0.53
N LEU A 75 -11.56 -21.09 -0.41
CA LEU A 75 -11.17 -22.47 -0.70
C LEU A 75 -10.73 -23.14 0.60
N THR A 76 -11.47 -24.16 1.02
CA THR A 76 -11.14 -24.95 2.22
C THR A 76 -10.66 -26.34 1.79
N PRO A 77 -9.42 -26.76 2.11
CA PRO A 77 -8.95 -28.11 1.79
C PRO A 77 -9.64 -29.15 2.67
N HIS A 78 -9.97 -30.31 2.10
CA HIS A 78 -10.37 -31.48 2.88
C HIS A 78 -9.15 -32.20 3.45
N LEU A 79 -9.34 -32.90 4.57
CA LEU A 79 -8.30 -33.74 5.18
C LEU A 79 -7.88 -34.83 4.16
N GLY A 80 -6.58 -34.97 3.90
CA GLY A 80 -6.07 -35.92 2.89
C GLY A 80 -5.76 -35.34 1.50
N GLY A 81 -5.89 -34.01 1.35
CA GLY A 81 -5.12 -33.20 0.38
C GLY A 81 -5.51 -33.29 -1.09
N SER A 82 -6.51 -34.10 -1.45
CA SER A 82 -6.88 -34.35 -2.85
C SER A 82 -8.22 -33.71 -3.27
N SER A 83 -8.93 -33.03 -2.37
CA SER A 83 -10.17 -32.32 -2.69
C SER A 83 -10.30 -31.01 -1.91
N PHE A 84 -11.06 -30.06 -2.48
CA PHE A 84 -11.34 -28.74 -1.89
C PHE A 84 -12.83 -28.46 -1.89
N ARG A 85 -13.28 -27.67 -0.92
CA ARG A 85 -14.62 -27.09 -0.87
C ARG A 85 -14.51 -25.61 -1.23
N TYR A 86 -15.26 -25.20 -2.25
CA TYR A 86 -15.45 -23.80 -2.59
C TYR A 86 -16.70 -23.28 -1.90
N ASP A 87 -16.58 -22.18 -1.18
CA ASP A 87 -17.70 -21.49 -0.54
C ASP A 87 -17.70 -20.03 -1.02
N PRO A 88 -18.74 -19.58 -1.77
CA PRO A 88 -18.92 -18.16 -2.07
C PRO A 88 -18.99 -17.34 -0.78
N LEU A 89 -18.34 -16.18 -0.75
CA LEU A 89 -18.40 -15.32 0.42
C LEU A 89 -19.78 -14.64 0.48
N PRO A 90 -20.46 -14.63 1.64
CA PRO A 90 -21.68 -13.85 1.80
C PRO A 90 -21.40 -12.36 1.62
N SER A 91 -22.38 -11.58 1.17
CA SER A 91 -22.19 -10.19 0.73
C SER A 91 -21.48 -9.27 1.75
N ASN A 92 -21.71 -9.49 3.05
CA ASN A 92 -21.07 -8.72 4.13
C ASN A 92 -19.58 -9.09 4.36
N PHE A 93 -19.10 -10.15 3.73
CA PHE A 93 -17.72 -10.64 3.79
C PHE A 93 -16.96 -10.40 2.47
N ILE A 94 -17.62 -9.83 1.45
CA ILE A 94 -16.95 -9.39 0.23
C ILE A 94 -16.04 -8.22 0.60
N SER A 95 -14.73 -8.47 0.58
CA SER A 95 -13.73 -7.42 0.79
C SER A 95 -13.44 -6.75 -0.55
N ARG A 96 -13.65 -5.44 -0.63
CA ARG A 96 -13.21 -4.62 -1.76
C ARG A 96 -12.00 -3.81 -1.32
N ARG A 97 -10.90 -3.96 -2.06
CA ARG A 97 -9.66 -3.26 -1.76
C ARG A 97 -9.17 -2.59 -3.03
N ARG A 98 -8.84 -1.31 -2.92
CA ARG A 98 -8.08 -0.62 -3.95
C ARG A 98 -6.63 -0.65 -3.53
N ARG A 99 -5.73 -0.88 -4.48
CA ARG A 99 -4.29 -0.82 -4.23
C ARG A 99 -3.66 0.17 -5.19
N LEU A 100 -2.94 1.13 -4.63
CA LEU A 100 -2.12 2.08 -5.37
C LEU A 100 -0.65 1.65 -5.33
N ARG A 101 0.03 1.67 -6.47
CA ARG A 101 1.49 1.54 -6.54
C ARG A 101 2.11 2.55 -7.51
N PHE A 102 3.29 3.02 -7.16
CA PHE A 102 4.17 3.80 -8.02
C PHE A 102 5.32 2.89 -8.45
N VAL A 103 5.41 2.60 -9.75
CA VAL A 103 6.41 1.69 -10.30
C VAL A 103 7.58 2.50 -10.83
N TYR A 104 8.72 2.33 -10.19
CA TYR A 104 9.98 2.94 -10.56
C TYR A 104 10.90 1.94 -11.25
N PHE A 105 11.84 2.44 -12.03
CA PHE A 105 12.93 1.68 -12.63
C PHE A 105 14.27 2.17 -12.10
N ASP A 106 15.08 1.24 -11.59
CA ASP A 106 16.38 1.50 -10.97
C ASP A 106 17.57 1.33 -11.95
N GLY A 107 17.30 0.97 -13.21
CA GLY A 107 18.34 0.64 -14.19
C GLY A 107 18.47 -0.87 -14.47
N ALA A 108 18.02 -1.72 -13.55
CA ALA A 108 18.06 -3.18 -13.66
C ALA A 108 16.66 -3.81 -13.66
N GLY A 109 15.72 -3.27 -12.90
CA GLY A 109 14.39 -3.85 -12.69
C GLY A 109 13.32 -2.85 -12.29
N LEU A 110 12.10 -3.37 -12.13
CA LEU A 110 10.96 -2.58 -11.66
C LEU A 110 10.79 -2.73 -10.15
N THR A 111 10.75 -1.60 -9.47
CA THR A 111 10.48 -1.51 -8.03
C THR A 111 9.14 -0.84 -7.82
N SER A 112 8.23 -1.50 -7.12
CA SER A 112 6.92 -0.93 -6.77
C SER A 112 6.94 -0.33 -5.37
N LEU A 113 6.47 0.90 -5.24
CA LEU A 113 6.33 1.61 -3.97
C LEU A 113 4.85 1.89 -3.68
N SER A 114 4.44 1.73 -2.43
CA SER A 114 3.14 2.20 -1.91
C SER A 114 3.15 3.72 -1.71
N TYR A 115 1.97 4.30 -1.48
CA TYR A 115 1.84 5.72 -1.15
C TYR A 115 2.59 6.07 0.14
N ALA A 116 2.53 5.20 1.16
CA ALA A 116 3.24 5.35 2.43
C ALA A 116 4.78 5.44 2.22
N GLU A 117 5.35 4.47 1.50
CA GLU A 117 6.80 4.42 1.25
C GLU A 117 7.29 5.65 0.48
N LEU A 118 6.49 6.15 -0.47
CA LEU A 118 6.81 7.36 -1.23
C LEU A 118 6.86 8.60 -0.32
N ARG A 119 5.93 8.72 0.63
CA ARG A 119 5.85 9.82 1.59
C ARG A 119 7.00 9.82 2.59
N GLU A 120 7.43 8.64 3.03
CA GLU A 120 8.61 8.50 3.89
C GLU A 120 9.88 9.00 3.18
N ILE A 121 10.05 8.68 1.89
CA ILE A 121 11.19 9.15 1.08
C ILE A 121 11.15 10.67 0.90
N GLU A 122 9.97 11.26 0.69
CA GLU A 122 9.85 12.73 0.59
C GLU A 122 10.20 13.43 1.91
N THR A 123 9.83 12.82 3.04
CA THR A 123 10.06 13.41 4.38
C THR A 123 11.53 13.36 4.81
N GLN A 124 12.32 12.44 4.25
CA GLN A 124 13.75 12.29 4.53
C GLN A 124 14.64 13.25 3.73
N ARG A 125 14.06 14.09 2.88
CA ARG A 125 14.76 15.03 1.99
C ARG A 125 14.77 16.44 2.54
#